data_AF-A0A942B686-F1
#
_entry.id   AF-A0A942B686-F1
#
_cell.length_a   1.000
_cell.length_b   1.000
_cell.length_c   1.000
_cell.angle_alpha   90.00
_cell.angle_beta   90.00
_cell.angle_gamma   90.00
#
_symmetry.space_group_name_H-M   'P 1'
#
loop_
_entity.id
_entity.type
_entity.pdbx_description
1 polymer ?
#
loop_
_entity_poly.entity_id
_entity_poly.type
_entity_poly.pdbx_seq_one_letter_code
_entity_poly.pdbx_strand_id
1 'polypeptide(L)'
;MAFRETAKRTIHQLSSLLFELWPDPYRHVHEDSARSFSTNHFTAFCADFEEFVEMLAGAQSYGPKFGSEARYKALKVAMEDRYRDLRPFLIAFLRFDVEDEKVGLRLLGSGTDAFQALWAQQTLAAFVESDDVFFRDRVARARDALAYYNDHLQYLGEAA
;
A
#
# COMPACT_ATOMS: atom_id res chain seq x y z
N MET A 1 -3.99 -21.24 17.53
CA MET A 1 -3.39 -21.72 16.25
C MET A 1 -4.44 -22.04 15.18
N ALA A 2 -5.56 -22.72 15.49
CA ALA A 2 -6.58 -23.09 14.49
C ALA A 2 -7.19 -21.90 13.71
N PHE A 3 -7.43 -20.75 14.35
CA PHE A 3 -8.01 -19.56 13.69
C PHE A 3 -7.13 -18.98 12.57
N ARG A 4 -5.80 -19.09 12.71
CA ARG A 4 -4.82 -18.55 11.76
C ARG A 4 -4.78 -19.37 10.47
N GLU A 5 -4.96 -20.68 10.58
CA GLU A 5 -5.05 -21.59 9.44
C GLU A 5 -6.39 -21.47 8.70
N THR A 6 -7.49 -21.28 9.43
CA THR A 6 -8.80 -21.06 8.82
C THR A 6 -8.86 -19.73 8.05
N ALA A 7 -8.32 -18.65 8.64
CA ALA A 7 -8.27 -17.35 7.97
C ALA A 7 -7.44 -17.40 6.67
N LYS A 8 -6.30 -18.09 6.68
CA LYS A 8 -5.46 -18.31 5.48
C LYS A 8 -6.21 -19.05 4.37
N ARG A 9 -6.96 -20.12 4.71
CA ARG A 9 -7.78 -20.86 3.74
C ARG A 9 -8.88 -20.01 3.13
N THR A 10 -9.59 -19.23 3.95
CA THR A 10 -10.67 -18.38 3.47
C THR A 10 -10.15 -17.26 2.56
N ILE A 11 -9.02 -16.63 2.91
CA ILE A 11 -8.36 -15.63 2.07
C ILE A 11 -7.94 -16.25 0.74
N HIS A 12 -7.38 -17.47 0.75
CA HIS A 12 -7.00 -18.17 -0.47
C HIS A 12 -8.20 -18.50 -1.38
N GLN A 13 -9.31 -18.97 -0.81
CA GLN A 13 -10.52 -19.24 -1.60
C GLN A 13 -11.10 -17.97 -2.22
N LEU A 14 -11.08 -16.86 -1.48
CA LEU A 14 -11.55 -15.57 -1.98
C LEU A 14 -10.60 -14.97 -3.03
N SER A 15 -9.28 -15.13 -2.89
CA SER A 15 -8.31 -14.69 -3.89
C SER A 15 -8.45 -15.47 -5.20
N SER A 16 -8.68 -16.77 -5.13
CA SER A 16 -8.88 -17.61 -6.33
C SER A 16 -10.18 -17.25 -7.05
N LEU A 17 -11.27 -17.00 -6.30
CA LEU A 17 -12.53 -16.51 -6.87
C LEU A 17 -12.40 -15.11 -7.50
N LEU A 18 -11.64 -14.22 -6.87
CA LEU A 18 -11.34 -12.89 -7.43
C LEU A 18 -10.50 -12.99 -8.71
N PHE A 19 -9.59 -13.96 -8.80
CA PHE A 19 -8.79 -14.21 -10.00
C PHE A 19 -9.61 -14.82 -11.15
N GLU A 20 -10.62 -15.65 -10.85
CA GLU A 20 -11.53 -16.21 -11.86
C GLU A 20 -12.54 -15.18 -12.40
N LEU A 21 -12.98 -14.24 -11.56
CA LEU A 21 -14.02 -13.27 -11.90
C LEU A 21 -13.49 -11.97 -12.53
N TRP A 22 -12.18 -11.72 -12.45
CA TRP A 22 -11.55 -10.57 -13.09
C TRP A 22 -10.83 -11.00 -14.38
N PRO A 23 -11.22 -10.51 -15.56
CA PRO A 23 -10.50 -10.82 -16.79
C PRO A 23 -9.12 -10.17 -16.69
N ASP A 24 -8.11 -11.00 -16.41
CA ASP A 24 -6.72 -10.57 -16.33
C ASP A 24 -6.29 -9.95 -17.68
N PRO A 25 -6.04 -8.62 -17.75
CA PRO A 25 -5.54 -8.00 -18.98
C PRO A 25 -4.14 -8.51 -19.36
N TYR A 26 -3.49 -9.30 -18.51
CA TYR A 26 -2.16 -9.87 -18.70
C TYR A 26 -2.16 -11.37 -19.01
N ARG A 27 -3.31 -11.99 -19.31
CA ARG A 27 -3.45 -13.43 -19.63
C ARG A 27 -2.56 -13.94 -20.79
N HIS A 28 -1.97 -13.03 -21.56
CA HIS A 28 -1.08 -13.34 -22.69
C HIS A 28 0.41 -13.12 -22.40
N VAL A 29 0.76 -12.64 -21.20
CA VAL A 29 2.14 -12.57 -20.74
C VAL A 29 2.46 -13.93 -20.12
N HIS A 30 3.41 -14.67 -20.69
CA HIS A 30 3.90 -15.94 -20.14
C HIS A 30 3.95 -15.88 -18.61
N GLU A 31 3.35 -16.85 -17.91
CA GLU A 31 3.14 -16.83 -16.44
C GLU A 31 4.42 -16.47 -15.66
N ASP A 32 5.60 -16.89 -16.15
CA ASP A 32 6.91 -16.53 -15.59
C ASP A 32 7.28 -15.05 -15.73
N SER A 33 6.89 -14.42 -16.83
CA SER A 33 7.10 -12.99 -17.11
C SER A 33 6.13 -12.09 -16.33
N ALA A 34 4.86 -12.50 -16.20
CA ALA A 34 3.88 -11.80 -15.37
C ALA A 34 4.26 -11.85 -13.88
N ARG A 35 4.76 -13.01 -13.42
CA ARG A 35 5.24 -13.22 -12.05
C ARG A 35 6.50 -12.42 -11.74
N SER A 36 7.49 -12.43 -12.61
CA SER A 36 8.71 -11.62 -12.45
C SER A 36 8.42 -10.12 -12.48
N PHE A 37 7.48 -9.69 -13.34
CA PHE A 37 7.00 -8.31 -13.39
C PHE A 37 6.32 -7.89 -12.08
N SER A 38 5.42 -8.72 -11.55
CA SER A 38 4.72 -8.47 -10.28
C SER A 38 5.67 -8.36 -9.10
N THR A 39 6.68 -9.24 -9.00
CA THR A 39 7.65 -9.22 -7.89
C THR A 39 8.54 -7.97 -7.93
N ASN A 40 9.09 -7.62 -9.09
CA ASN A 40 9.93 -6.43 -9.22
C ASN A 40 9.13 -5.14 -8.97
N HIS A 41 7.89 -5.09 -9.44
CA HIS A 41 6.99 -3.96 -9.20
C HIS A 41 6.68 -3.82 -7.70
N PHE A 42 6.37 -4.92 -7.03
CA PHE A 42 6.10 -4.94 -5.58
C PHE A 42 7.32 -4.56 -4.75
N THR A 43 8.51 -5.08 -5.06
CA THR A 43 9.75 -4.70 -4.35
C THR A 43 10.06 -3.22 -4.50
N ALA A 44 9.89 -2.66 -5.71
CA ALA A 44 10.08 -1.23 -5.94
C ALA A 44 9.05 -0.39 -5.15
N PHE A 45 7.78 -0.83 -5.11
CA PHE A 45 6.76 -0.18 -4.29
C PHE A 45 7.11 -0.18 -2.80
N CYS A 46 7.60 -1.29 -2.25
CA CYS A 46 8.02 -1.37 -0.85
C CYS A 46 9.18 -0.41 -0.54
N ALA A 47 10.17 -0.31 -1.44
CA ALA A 47 11.29 0.61 -1.27
C ALA A 47 10.83 2.08 -1.30
N ASP A 48 10.01 2.45 -2.30
CA ASP A 48 9.44 3.79 -2.43
C ASP A 48 8.54 4.13 -1.22
N PHE A 49 7.79 3.16 -0.70
CA PHE A 49 6.94 3.30 0.49
C PHE A 49 7.75 3.61 1.74
N GLU A 50 8.81 2.85 2.01
CA GLU A 50 9.66 3.06 3.20
C GLU A 50 10.37 4.41 3.13
N GLU A 51 10.89 4.80 1.96
CA GLU A 51 11.46 6.14 1.77
C GLU A 51 10.43 7.24 2.02
N PHE A 52 9.20 7.06 1.53
CA PHE A 52 8.12 8.01 1.76
C PHE A 52 7.80 8.16 3.26
N VAL A 53 7.67 7.05 3.99
CA VAL A 53 7.41 7.04 5.43
C VAL A 53 8.55 7.71 6.21
N GLU A 54 9.81 7.42 5.88
CA GLU A 54 10.97 8.04 6.52
C GLU A 54 10.98 9.56 6.33
N MET A 55 10.65 10.03 5.12
CA MET A 55 10.53 11.46 4.82
C MET A 55 9.40 12.11 5.62
N LEU A 56 8.22 11.49 5.71
CA LEU A 56 7.11 11.99 6.51
C LEU A 56 7.46 12.07 8.00
N ALA A 57 8.04 11.00 8.56
CA ALA A 57 8.44 10.95 9.96
C ALA A 57 9.53 11.99 10.28
N GLY A 58 10.49 12.16 9.36
CA GLY A 58 11.53 13.19 9.46
C GLY A 58 10.94 14.60 9.44
N ALA A 59 9.95 14.86 8.58
CA ALA A 59 9.28 16.15 8.49
C ALA A 59 8.43 16.45 9.74
N GLN A 60 7.75 15.46 10.32
CA GLN A 60 7.03 15.64 11.60
C GLN A 60 7.97 15.95 12.76
N SER A 61 9.14 15.30 12.80
CA SER A 61 10.07 15.43 13.93
C SER A 61 10.90 16.71 13.87
N TYR A 62 11.27 17.17 12.67
CA TYR A 62 12.27 18.23 12.48
C TYR A 62 11.81 19.36 11.54
N GLY A 63 10.58 19.29 11.03
CA GLY A 63 10.07 20.17 9.99
C GLY A 63 10.55 19.80 8.57
N PRO A 64 9.93 20.37 7.52
CA PRO A 64 10.34 20.17 6.13
C PRO A 64 11.78 20.69 5.88
N LYS A 65 12.62 19.89 5.22
CA LYS A 65 13.99 20.29 4.83
C LYS A 65 13.99 20.94 3.45
N PHE A 66 15.01 21.73 3.15
CA PHE A 66 15.17 22.27 1.80
C PHE A 66 15.22 21.14 0.75
N GLY A 67 14.40 21.24 -0.29
CA GLY A 67 14.28 20.22 -1.34
C GLY A 67 13.38 19.03 -1.02
N SER A 68 12.92 18.84 0.23
CA SER A 68 12.07 17.70 0.58
C SER A 68 10.67 17.78 -0.03
N GLU A 69 10.18 18.99 -0.34
CA GLU A 69 8.88 19.17 -1.02
C GLU A 69 8.87 18.61 -2.45
N ALA A 70 9.95 18.83 -3.20
CA ALA A 70 10.08 18.30 -4.57
C ALA A 70 10.18 16.76 -4.54
N ARG A 71 10.95 16.22 -3.58
CA ARG A 71 11.05 14.77 -3.37
C ARG A 71 9.71 14.17 -2.94
N TYR A 72 8.99 14.86 -2.05
CA TYR A 72 7.66 14.46 -1.60
C TYR A 72 6.69 14.29 -2.75
N LYS A 73 6.60 15.30 -3.64
CA LYS A 73 5.74 15.23 -4.82
C LYS A 73 6.13 14.11 -5.77
N ALA A 74 7.43 13.93 -6.01
CA ALA A 74 7.93 12.86 -6.88
C ALA A 74 7.60 11.46 -6.33
N LEU A 75 7.84 11.23 -5.04
CA LEU A 75 7.51 9.97 -4.37
C LEU A 75 6.00 9.74 -4.33
N LYS A 76 5.21 10.76 -4.01
CA LYS A 76 3.75 10.68 -4.02
C LYS A 76 3.22 10.20 -5.37
N VAL A 77 3.66 10.82 -6.47
CA VAL A 77 3.22 10.45 -7.83
C VAL A 77 3.64 9.00 -8.16
N ALA A 78 4.88 8.63 -7.87
CA ALA A 78 5.35 7.27 -8.12
C ALA A 78 4.56 6.22 -7.31
N MET A 79 4.30 6.52 -6.04
CA MET A 79 3.52 5.66 -5.14
C MET A 79 2.07 5.53 -5.59
N GLU A 80 1.41 6.62 -5.95
CA GLU A 80 0.02 6.59 -6.44
C GLU A 80 -0.12 5.77 -7.73
N ASP A 81 0.85 5.88 -8.65
CA ASP A 81 0.82 5.16 -9.91
C ASP A 81 1.02 3.65 -9.69
N ARG A 82 2.05 3.25 -8.96
CA ARG A 82 2.28 1.83 -8.61
C ARG A 82 1.15 1.25 -7.75
N TYR A 83 0.63 2.03 -6.82
CA TYR A 83 -0.45 1.59 -5.95
C TYR A 83 -1.71 1.30 -6.73
N ARG A 84 -2.00 2.03 -7.81
CA ARG A 84 -3.16 1.76 -8.67
C ARG A 84 -3.22 0.29 -9.11
N ASP A 85 -2.09 -0.26 -9.51
CA ASP A 85 -1.98 -1.63 -10.01
C ASP A 85 -1.90 -2.66 -8.86
N LEU A 86 -1.23 -2.31 -7.76
CA LEU A 86 -1.07 -3.22 -6.61
C LEU A 86 -2.29 -3.25 -5.69
N ARG A 87 -3.14 -2.22 -5.72
CA ARG A 87 -4.25 -2.03 -4.78
C ARG A 87 -5.18 -3.24 -4.70
N PRO A 88 -5.66 -3.87 -5.80
CA PRO A 88 -6.54 -5.03 -5.71
C PRO A 88 -5.96 -6.19 -4.90
N PHE A 89 -4.64 -6.35 -4.90
CA PHE A 89 -3.95 -7.38 -4.14
C PHE A 89 -3.71 -6.96 -2.69
N LEU A 90 -3.27 -5.72 -2.48
CA LEU A 90 -2.94 -5.21 -1.14
C LEU A 90 -4.18 -5.01 -0.26
N ILE A 91 -5.33 -4.61 -0.82
CA ILE A 91 -6.56 -4.40 -0.03
C ILE A 91 -7.06 -5.68 0.62
N ALA A 92 -6.77 -6.86 0.04
CA ALA A 92 -7.17 -8.15 0.61
C ALA A 92 -6.46 -8.43 1.96
N PHE A 93 -5.31 -7.80 2.18
CA PHE A 93 -4.50 -7.94 3.40
C PHE A 93 -4.58 -6.70 4.30
N LEU A 94 -5.25 -5.64 3.85
CA LEU A 94 -5.29 -4.37 4.55
C LEU A 94 -6.43 -4.33 5.57
N ARG A 95 -6.09 -3.96 6.80
CA ARG A 95 -7.09 -3.64 7.83
C ARG A 95 -7.58 -2.21 7.64
N PHE A 96 -8.87 -2.05 7.31
CA PHE A 96 -9.51 -0.75 7.19
C PHE A 96 -9.74 -0.10 8.56
N ASP A 97 -9.74 1.24 8.57
CA ASP A 97 -9.98 2.06 9.76
C ASP A 97 -10.74 3.33 9.37
N VAL A 98 -11.67 3.74 10.23
CA VAL A 98 -12.54 4.90 10.01
C VAL A 98 -11.75 6.21 9.98
N GLU A 99 -10.63 6.29 10.68
CA GLU A 99 -9.77 7.49 10.67
C GLU A 99 -9.10 7.69 9.31
N ASP A 100 -8.79 6.61 8.59
CA ASP A 100 -8.25 6.70 7.23
C ASP A 100 -9.33 7.19 6.25
N GLU A 101 -10.56 6.71 6.40
CA GLU A 101 -11.70 7.17 5.60
C GLU A 101 -11.99 8.65 5.82
N LYS A 102 -11.97 9.11 7.07
CA LYS A 102 -12.19 10.52 7.44
C LYS A 102 -11.16 11.46 6.80
N VAL A 103 -9.88 11.04 6.73
CA VAL A 103 -8.83 11.81 6.05
C VAL A 103 -9.17 11.99 4.57
N GLY A 104 -9.55 10.91 3.89
CA GLY A 104 -9.96 10.93 2.49
C GLY A 104 -11.17 11.80 2.24
N LEU A 105 -12.24 11.65 3.04
CA LEU A 105 -13.45 12.46 2.90
C LEU A 105 -13.15 13.95 3.07
N ARG A 106 -12.29 14.30 4.03
CA ARG A 106 -11.90 15.69 4.29
C ARG A 106 -11.04 16.31 3.18
N LEU A 107 -10.07 15.55 2.65
CA LEU A 107 -9.04 16.11 1.76
C LEU A 107 -9.31 15.86 0.26
N LEU A 108 -9.96 14.73 -0.06
CA LEU A 108 -10.16 14.26 -1.43
C LEU A 108 -11.64 14.14 -1.81
N GLY A 109 -12.56 14.23 -0.84
CA GLY A 109 -14.00 14.08 -1.06
C GLY A 109 -14.47 12.64 -1.26
N SER A 110 -13.60 11.65 -1.00
CA SER A 110 -13.91 10.23 -1.12
C SER A 110 -13.21 9.43 -0.03
N GLY A 111 -13.79 8.30 0.38
CA GLY A 111 -13.14 7.41 1.36
C GLY A 111 -11.78 6.91 0.87
N THR A 112 -10.83 6.80 1.80
CA THR A 112 -9.47 6.32 1.53
C THR A 112 -9.09 5.18 2.45
N ASP A 113 -8.18 4.34 1.99
CA ASP A 113 -7.49 3.33 2.79
C ASP A 113 -6.20 3.88 3.44
N ALA A 114 -5.52 3.06 4.25
CA ALA A 114 -4.33 3.47 4.99
C ALA A 114 -3.19 3.97 4.07
N PHE A 115 -3.04 3.43 2.87
CA PHE A 115 -2.02 3.89 1.92
C PHE A 115 -2.41 5.27 1.37
N GLN A 116 -3.63 5.36 0.84
CA GLN A 116 -4.13 6.60 0.26
C GLN A 116 -4.16 7.77 1.26
N ALA A 117 -4.47 7.49 2.52
CA ALA A 117 -4.48 8.51 3.58
C ALA A 117 -3.06 9.03 3.93
N LEU A 118 -1.98 8.27 3.69
CA LEU A 118 -0.60 8.75 3.93
C LEU A 118 -0.17 9.84 2.95
N TRP A 119 -0.65 9.80 1.71
CA TRP A 119 -0.31 10.78 0.66
C TRP A 119 -1.49 11.66 0.23
N ALA A 120 -2.60 11.63 0.97
CA ALA A 120 -3.77 12.47 0.68
C ALA A 120 -3.44 13.98 0.69
N GLN A 121 -2.46 14.40 1.51
CA GLN A 121 -2.01 15.78 1.57
C GLN A 121 -1.34 16.22 0.26
N GLN A 122 -1.52 17.49 -0.12
CA GLN A 122 -0.97 18.01 -1.39
C GLN A 122 0.49 18.46 -1.25
N THR A 123 0.92 18.80 -0.04
CA THR A 123 2.27 19.28 0.25
C THR A 123 2.78 18.66 1.54
N LEU A 124 4.11 18.58 1.68
CA LEU A 124 4.74 18.09 2.90
C LEU A 124 4.49 19.05 4.06
N ALA A 125 4.42 20.36 3.79
CA ALA A 125 4.07 21.36 4.79
C ALA A 125 2.65 21.14 5.36
N ALA A 126 1.65 20.93 4.49
CA ALA A 126 0.27 20.66 4.94
C ALA A 126 0.17 19.35 5.73
N PHE A 127 0.99 18.35 5.39
CA PHE A 127 1.09 17.13 6.19
C PHE A 127 1.61 17.41 7.60
N VAL A 128 2.70 18.16 7.75
CA VAL A 128 3.27 18.52 9.07
C VAL A 128 2.28 19.36 9.88
N GLU A 129 1.63 20.34 9.25
CA GLU A 129 0.63 21.21 9.90
C GLU A 129 -0.62 20.46 10.37
N SER A 130 -0.95 19.34 9.73
CA SER A 130 -2.15 18.56 10.07
C SER A 130 -2.07 17.82 11.41
N ASP A 131 -0.86 17.71 11.99
CA ASP A 131 -0.57 17.03 13.26
C ASP A 131 -1.33 15.70 13.40
N ASP A 132 -1.18 14.85 12.39
CA ASP A 132 -1.96 13.61 12.31
C ASP A 132 -1.51 12.60 13.36
N VAL A 133 -2.26 12.56 14.48
CA VAL A 133 -2.05 11.65 15.60
C VAL A 133 -2.16 10.17 15.22
N PHE A 134 -2.81 9.84 14.10
CA PHE A 134 -2.99 8.46 13.62
C PHE A 134 -1.92 8.04 12.61
N PHE A 135 -0.95 8.91 12.28
CA PHE A 135 0.10 8.63 11.32
C PHE A 135 0.83 7.30 11.61
N ARG A 136 1.25 7.08 12.87
CA ARG A 136 2.00 5.88 13.26
C ARG A 136 1.19 4.61 13.05
N ASP A 137 -0.08 4.62 13.46
CA ASP A 137 -0.96 3.46 13.35
C ASP A 137 -1.29 3.14 11.89
N ARG A 138 -1.45 4.17 11.06
CA ARG A 138 -1.65 4.05 9.61
C ARG A 138 -0.44 3.41 8.93
N VAL A 139 0.77 3.87 9.26
CA VAL A 139 2.02 3.29 8.77
C VAL A 139 2.13 1.82 9.17
N ALA A 140 1.81 1.48 10.42
CA ALA A 140 1.83 0.11 10.90
C ALA A 140 0.87 -0.79 10.09
N ARG A 141 -0.38 -0.35 9.88
CA ARG A 141 -1.36 -1.09 9.07
C ARG A 141 -0.92 -1.29 7.62
N ALA A 142 -0.33 -0.26 7.01
CA ALA A 142 0.19 -0.34 5.66
C ALA A 142 1.36 -1.35 5.58
N ARG A 143 2.31 -1.31 6.53
CA ARG A 143 3.41 -2.27 6.61
C ARG A 143 2.93 -3.70 6.83
N ASP A 144 1.93 -3.91 7.69
CA ASP A 144 1.35 -5.24 7.91
C ASP A 144 0.76 -5.80 6.60
N ALA A 145 0.04 -4.97 5.83
CA ALA A 145 -0.51 -5.40 4.54
C ALA A 145 0.59 -5.77 3.52
N LEU A 146 1.67 -4.98 3.45
CA LEU A 146 2.84 -5.31 2.62
C LEU A 146 3.48 -6.64 3.05
N ALA A 147 3.68 -6.84 4.34
CA ALA A 147 4.27 -8.06 4.88
C ALA A 147 3.40 -9.29 4.56
N TYR A 148 2.09 -9.21 4.78
CA TYR A 148 1.19 -10.32 4.47
C TYR A 148 1.10 -10.63 2.97
N TYR A 149 1.12 -9.60 2.12
CA TYR A 149 1.17 -9.84 0.68
C TYR A 149 2.50 -10.45 0.24
N ASN A 150 3.62 -10.02 0.83
CA ASN A 150 4.92 -10.64 0.58
C ASN A 150 4.94 -12.13 0.99
N ASP A 151 4.44 -12.44 2.19
CA ASP A 151 4.30 -13.84 2.66
C ASP A 151 3.44 -14.66 1.69
N HIS A 152 2.36 -14.06 1.16
CA HIS A 152 1.50 -14.70 0.17
C HIS A 152 2.26 -14.97 -1.15
N LEU A 153 3.03 -14.00 -1.65
CA LEU A 153 3.86 -14.16 -2.85
C LEU A 153 4.91 -15.27 -2.68
N GLN A 154 5.54 -15.35 -1.50
CA GLN A 154 6.48 -16.42 -1.16
C GLN A 154 5.80 -17.79 -1.11
N TYR A 155 4.64 -17.89 -0.49
CA TYR A 155 3.86 -19.13 -0.45
C TYR A 155 3.48 -19.62 -1.84
N LEU A 156 3.01 -18.73 -2.72
CA LEU A 156 2.76 -19.06 -4.11
C LEU A 156 4.06 -19.48 -4.82
N GLY A 157 5.18 -18.80 -4.48
CA GLY A 157 6.57 -19.14 -4.86
C GLY A 157 6.94 -20.59 -4.64
N GLU A 158 6.65 -21.09 -3.44
CA GLU A 158 6.97 -22.45 -2.99
C GLU A 158 5.96 -23.51 -3.45
N ALA A 159 4.73 -23.10 -3.82
CA ALA A 159 3.67 -23.99 -4.27
C ALA A 159 3.67 -24.28 -5.79
N ALA A 160 4.55 -23.63 -6.55
CA ALA A 160 4.76 -23.82 -7.99
C ALA A 160 5.97 -24.74 -8.26
#